data_AF-A0A954LK54-F1
#
_entry.id   AF-A0A954LK54-F1
#
_cell.length_a   1.000
_cell.length_b   1.000
_cell.length_c   1.000
_cell.angle_alpha   90.00
_cell.angle_beta   90.00
_cell.angle_gamma   90.00
#
_symmetry.space_group_name_H-M   'P 1'
#
loop_
_entity.id
_entity.type
_entity.pdbx_description
1 polymer ?
#
loop_
_entity_poly.entity_id
_entity_poly.type
_entity_poly.pdbx_seq_one_letter_code
_entity_poly.pdbx_strand_id
1 'polypeptide(L)'
;MKALALPILFAIGTALCWGCYGPVIGKARHPEKLYSPFKPYVGIGVAYLVIAVFGGLAMMAFNGDSFSFTETEQSRAGIWGFLGGTLGALGALSLTSAMLSFEGPPKPQLVMPIVFGGAVSITAIVSVIQTRTVGNLWLWVGIAGVVVSIVLVAANTPHGHPPKKPGATEGESHASAGAMTPDSESTHASH
;
A
#
# COMPACT_ATOMS: atom_id res chain seq x y z
N MET A 1 27.26 -11.35 -18.84
CA MET A 1 26.13 -11.93 -18.09
C MET A 1 26.14 -11.62 -16.59
N LYS A 2 27.28 -11.68 -15.88
CA LYS A 2 27.35 -11.37 -14.43
C LYS A 2 26.88 -9.95 -14.04
N ALA A 3 27.10 -8.94 -14.90
CA ALA A 3 26.71 -7.56 -14.63
C ALA A 3 25.19 -7.31 -14.59
N LEU A 4 24.39 -8.14 -15.28
CA LEU A 4 22.92 -8.02 -15.29
C LEU A 4 22.26 -8.85 -14.19
N ALA A 5 22.97 -9.84 -13.62
CA ALA A 5 22.42 -10.71 -12.59
C ALA A 5 22.06 -9.94 -11.30
N LEU A 6 22.90 -8.97 -10.92
CA LEU A 6 22.68 -8.18 -9.70
C LEU A 6 21.46 -7.24 -9.82
N PRO A 7 21.29 -6.43 -10.88
CA PRO A 7 20.05 -5.67 -11.08
C PRO A 7 18.79 -6.54 -11.16
N ILE A 8 18.87 -7.71 -11.80
CA ILE A 8 17.73 -8.66 -11.88
C ILE A 8 17.38 -9.19 -10.50
N LEU A 9 18.38 -9.52 -9.66
CA LEU A 9 18.16 -9.95 -8.28
C LEU A 9 17.41 -8.87 -7.47
N PHE A 10 17.85 -7.61 -7.56
CA PHE A 10 17.19 -6.49 -6.88
C PHE A 10 15.78 -6.22 -7.43
N ALA A 11 15.56 -6.40 -8.73
CA ALA A 11 14.23 -6.30 -9.34
C ALA A 11 13.28 -7.39 -8.82
N ILE A 12 13.76 -8.63 -8.68
CA ILE A 12 12.99 -9.73 -8.06
C ILE A 12 12.71 -9.41 -6.59
N GLY A 13 13.70 -8.94 -5.84
CA GLY A 13 13.50 -8.51 -4.45
C GLY A 13 12.44 -7.42 -4.32
N THR A 14 12.45 -6.45 -5.25
CA THR A 14 11.44 -5.39 -5.31
C THR A 14 10.06 -5.97 -5.61
N ALA A 15 9.93 -6.89 -6.57
CA ALA A 15 8.67 -7.57 -6.88
C ALA A 15 8.14 -8.37 -5.67
N LEU A 16 9.01 -9.03 -4.91
CA LEU A 16 8.64 -9.75 -3.68
C LEU A 16 8.14 -8.80 -2.59
N CYS A 17 8.87 -7.70 -2.32
CA CYS A 17 8.47 -6.72 -1.32
C CYS A 17 7.10 -6.10 -1.65
N TRP A 18 6.88 -5.69 -2.91
CA TRP A 18 5.61 -5.12 -3.35
C TRP A 18 4.49 -6.16 -3.47
N GLY A 19 4.79 -7.41 -3.83
CA GLY A 19 3.82 -8.50 -3.82
C GLY A 19 3.31 -8.81 -2.41
N CYS A 20 4.21 -8.82 -1.41
CA CYS A 20 3.86 -9.03 0.00
C CYS A 20 3.21 -7.81 0.66
N TYR A 21 3.40 -6.60 0.11
CA TYR A 21 2.86 -5.36 0.66
C TYR A 21 1.33 -5.39 0.78
N GLY A 22 0.60 -5.85 -0.25
CA GLY A 22 -0.87 -5.90 -0.25
C GLY A 22 -1.46 -6.69 0.93
N PRO A 23 -1.06 -7.95 1.13
CA PRO A 23 -1.46 -8.74 2.30
C PRO A 23 -1.08 -8.11 3.65
N VAL A 24 0.12 -7.53 3.77
CA VAL A 24 0.60 -6.91 5.02
C VAL A 24 -0.25 -5.68 5.36
N ILE A 25 -0.52 -4.80 4.40
CA ILE A 25 -1.41 -3.64 4.60
C ILE A 25 -2.86 -4.04 4.80
N GLY A 26 -3.30 -5.15 4.18
CA GLY A 26 -4.60 -5.75 4.48
C GLY A 26 -4.75 -6.08 5.97
N LYS A 27 -3.72 -6.65 6.60
CA LYS A 27 -3.73 -6.93 8.06
C LYS A 27 -3.66 -5.68 8.92
N ALA A 28 -2.99 -4.63 8.45
CA ALA A 28 -2.92 -3.35 9.15
C ALA A 28 -4.23 -2.54 9.08
N ARG A 29 -5.25 -3.02 8.36
CA ARG A 29 -6.58 -2.42 8.30
C ARG A 29 -7.53 -3.17 9.22
N HIS A 30 -8.25 -2.45 10.06
CA HIS A 30 -9.22 -3.07 10.95
C HIS A 30 -10.55 -3.37 10.22
N PRO A 31 -11.08 -4.60 10.28
CA PRO A 31 -12.34 -4.97 9.63
C PRO A 31 -13.53 -4.11 10.08
N GLU A 32 -13.55 -3.76 11.37
CA GLU A 32 -14.62 -2.95 11.98
C GLU A 32 -14.36 -1.44 11.87
N LYS A 33 -13.38 -1.00 11.07
CA LYS A 33 -13.02 0.43 10.88
C LYS A 33 -12.79 1.20 12.19
N LEU A 34 -12.28 0.55 13.24
CA LEU A 34 -12.03 1.16 14.57
C LEU A 34 -11.04 2.35 14.53
N TYR A 35 -10.24 2.45 13.48
CA TYR A 35 -9.35 3.59 13.25
C TYR A 35 -9.28 3.95 11.79
N SER A 36 -8.93 5.22 11.54
CA SER A 36 -8.74 5.74 10.20
C SER A 36 -7.60 4.99 9.48
N PRO A 37 -7.77 4.67 8.20
CA PRO A 37 -6.75 4.08 7.34
C PRO A 37 -5.50 4.95 7.17
N PHE A 38 -5.56 6.23 7.58
CA PHE A 38 -4.39 7.09 7.64
C PHE A 38 -3.40 6.70 8.74
N LYS A 39 -3.80 5.94 9.78
CA LYS A 39 -2.84 5.41 10.78
C LYS A 39 -1.80 4.48 10.13
N PRO A 40 -2.19 3.43 9.38
CA PRO A 40 -1.24 2.65 8.59
C PRO A 40 -0.46 3.49 7.57
N TYR A 41 -1.09 4.49 6.95
CA TYR A 41 -0.42 5.39 5.99
C TYR A 41 0.73 6.19 6.62
N VAL A 42 0.54 6.71 7.84
CA VAL A 42 1.63 7.35 8.59
C VAL A 42 2.77 6.36 8.84
N GLY A 43 2.45 5.11 9.18
CA GLY A 43 3.46 4.05 9.32
C GLY A 43 4.27 3.80 8.04
N ILE A 44 3.61 3.80 6.87
CA ILE A 44 4.29 3.73 5.57
C ILE A 44 5.20 4.93 5.36
N GLY A 45 4.71 6.15 5.66
CA GLY A 45 5.48 7.38 5.53
C GLY A 45 6.74 7.39 6.40
N VAL A 46 6.64 6.96 7.66
CA VAL A 46 7.80 6.83 8.57
C VAL A 46 8.79 5.80 8.04
N ALA A 47 8.31 4.65 7.56
CA ALA A 47 9.20 3.64 6.97
C ALA A 47 9.94 4.19 5.73
N TYR A 48 9.26 4.97 4.88
CA TYR A 48 9.88 5.62 3.73
C TYR A 48 10.93 6.65 4.16
N LEU A 49 10.63 7.49 5.16
CA LEU A 49 11.62 8.43 5.69
C LEU A 49 12.87 7.71 6.20
N VAL A 50 12.69 6.69 7.04
CA VAL A 50 13.80 5.96 7.65
C VAL A 50 14.63 5.25 6.57
N ILE A 51 13.99 4.46 5.71
CA ILE A 51 14.72 3.63 4.74
C ILE A 51 15.31 4.50 3.62
N ALA A 52 14.58 5.47 3.09
CA ALA A 52 15.08 6.29 1.98
C ALA A 52 16.20 7.23 2.44
N VAL A 53 16.07 7.84 3.63
CA VAL A 53 17.12 8.72 4.16
C VAL A 53 18.30 7.88 4.62
N PHE A 54 18.15 7.03 5.65
CA PHE A 54 19.30 6.32 6.22
C PHE A 54 19.90 5.30 5.26
N GLY A 55 19.09 4.61 4.45
CA GLY A 55 19.59 3.69 3.43
C GLY A 55 20.35 4.42 2.32
N GLY A 56 19.85 5.58 1.87
CA GLY A 56 20.55 6.43 0.91
C GLY A 56 21.89 6.92 1.47
N LEU A 57 21.90 7.43 2.70
CA LEU A 57 23.12 7.93 3.35
C LEU A 57 24.15 6.83 3.58
N ALA A 58 23.70 5.63 3.99
CA ALA A 58 24.60 4.49 4.17
C ALA A 58 25.24 4.08 2.83
N MET A 59 24.47 4.04 1.74
CA MET A 59 25.00 3.73 0.41
C MET A 59 25.95 4.80 -0.12
N MET A 60 25.70 6.08 0.15
CA MET A 60 26.64 7.17 -0.15
C MET A 60 27.95 6.98 0.61
N ALA A 61 27.87 6.66 1.91
CA ALA A 61 29.05 6.40 2.73
C ALA A 61 29.86 5.19 2.24
N PHE A 62 29.20 4.09 1.87
CA PHE A 62 29.89 2.90 1.32
C PHE A 62 30.54 3.15 -0.04
N ASN A 63 29.98 4.02 -0.86
CA ASN A 63 30.54 4.38 -2.16
C ASN A 63 31.56 5.53 -2.09
N GLY A 64 31.79 6.12 -0.90
CA GLY A 64 32.70 7.25 -0.71
C GLY A 64 32.19 8.56 -1.31
N ASP A 65 30.88 8.72 -1.44
CA ASP A 65 30.26 9.90 -2.04
C ASP A 65 30.16 11.07 -1.04
N SER A 66 30.18 12.28 -1.57
CA SER A 66 30.09 13.51 -0.77
C SER A 66 28.63 13.95 -0.60
N PHE A 67 28.32 14.58 0.54
CA PHE A 67 27.03 15.23 0.77
C PHE A 67 26.88 16.58 0.05
N SER A 68 27.75 16.87 -0.93
CA SER A 68 27.65 18.10 -1.72
C SER A 68 26.57 17.89 -2.80
N PHE A 69 25.55 18.74 -2.78
CA PHE A 69 24.57 18.87 -3.87
C PHE A 69 24.75 20.19 -4.63
N THR A 70 25.89 20.85 -4.42
CA THR A 70 26.12 22.27 -4.74
C THR A 70 26.60 22.49 -6.18
N GLU A 71 27.21 21.48 -6.80
CA GLU A 71 27.60 21.47 -8.21
C GLU A 71 26.36 21.35 -9.11
N THR A 72 26.35 22.01 -10.27
CA THR A 72 25.16 22.11 -11.15
C THR A 72 24.60 20.74 -11.54
N GLU A 73 25.45 19.74 -11.76
CA GLU A 73 25.03 18.35 -12.05
C GLU A 73 24.50 17.61 -10.82
N GLN A 74 25.04 17.85 -9.62
CA GLN A 74 24.57 17.23 -8.37
C GLN A 74 23.23 17.83 -7.92
N SER A 75 22.99 19.11 -8.21
CA SER A 75 21.70 19.76 -7.94
C SER A 75 20.54 19.10 -8.70
N ARG A 76 20.80 18.60 -9.93
CA ARG A 76 19.81 17.85 -10.72
C ARG A 76 19.46 16.53 -10.05
N ALA A 77 20.43 15.84 -9.46
CA ALA A 77 20.16 14.60 -8.71
C ALA A 77 19.23 14.86 -7.52
N GLY A 78 19.44 15.95 -6.78
CA GLY A 78 18.55 16.38 -5.69
C GLY A 78 17.13 16.71 -6.17
N ILE A 79 17.00 17.48 -7.26
CA ILE A 79 15.70 17.89 -7.80
C ILE A 79 14.91 16.70 -8.35
N TRP A 80 15.54 15.86 -9.20
CA TRP A 80 14.88 14.70 -9.77
C TRP A 80 14.60 13.61 -8.72
N GLY A 81 15.49 13.45 -7.74
CA GLY A 81 15.27 12.58 -6.59
C GLY A 81 14.06 13.03 -5.76
N PHE A 82 13.95 14.33 -5.47
CA PHE A 82 12.82 14.89 -4.75
C PHE A 82 11.50 14.79 -5.54
N LEU A 83 11.53 15.09 -6.85
CA LEU A 83 10.37 14.97 -7.72
C LEU A 83 9.91 13.51 -7.83
N GLY A 84 10.86 12.58 -8.00
CA GLY A 84 10.58 11.14 -7.98
C GLY A 84 9.99 10.68 -6.65
N GLY A 85 10.55 11.14 -5.53
CA GLY A 85 10.01 10.88 -4.19
C GLY A 85 8.60 11.43 -3.99
N THR A 86 8.32 12.62 -4.51
CA THR A 86 7.00 13.25 -4.45
C THR A 86 5.97 12.44 -5.25
N LEU A 87 6.31 12.01 -6.47
CA LEU A 87 5.45 11.12 -7.27
C LEU A 87 5.21 9.78 -6.56
N GLY A 88 6.22 9.22 -5.90
CA GLY A 88 6.08 8.02 -5.07
C GLY A 88 5.14 8.21 -3.88
N ALA A 89 5.26 9.32 -3.15
CA ALA A 89 4.39 9.65 -2.03
C ALA A 89 2.94 9.87 -2.46
N LEU A 90 2.72 10.59 -3.56
CA LEU A 90 1.39 10.76 -4.16
C LEU A 90 0.81 9.41 -4.62
N GLY A 91 1.62 8.56 -5.24
CA GLY A 91 1.21 7.20 -5.62
C GLY A 91 0.81 6.34 -4.42
N ALA A 92 1.57 6.39 -3.32
CA ALA A 92 1.23 5.69 -2.08
C ALA A 92 -0.07 6.22 -1.44
N LEU A 93 -0.32 7.52 -1.50
CA LEU A 93 -1.58 8.13 -1.09
C LEU A 93 -2.73 7.66 -1.97
N SER A 94 -2.58 7.69 -3.29
CA SER A 94 -3.58 7.21 -4.25
C SER A 94 -3.88 5.73 -4.06
N LEU A 95 -2.87 4.89 -3.83
CA LEU A 95 -3.03 3.47 -3.53
C LEU A 95 -3.82 3.28 -2.23
N THR A 96 -3.46 4.02 -1.18
CA THR A 96 -4.15 3.97 0.10
C THR A 96 -5.60 4.35 -0.05
N SER A 97 -5.89 5.46 -0.75
CA SER A 97 -7.23 5.98 -1.04
C SER A 97 -8.05 5.06 -1.95
N ALA A 98 -7.45 4.47 -2.99
CA ALA A 98 -8.12 3.52 -3.86
C ALA A 98 -8.65 2.33 -3.04
N MET A 99 -7.85 1.82 -2.11
CA MET A 99 -8.29 0.75 -1.19
C MET A 99 -9.35 1.22 -0.18
N LEU A 100 -9.68 2.51 -0.07
CA LEU A 100 -10.78 3.06 0.74
C LEU A 100 -12.06 3.30 -0.03
N SER A 101 -11.93 3.73 -1.29
CA SER A 101 -13.06 4.04 -2.16
C SER A 101 -13.84 2.79 -2.60
N PHE A 102 -13.30 1.58 -2.40
CA PHE A 102 -14.10 0.36 -2.47
C PHE A 102 -14.98 0.27 -1.22
N GLU A 103 -16.25 0.65 -1.33
CA GLU A 103 -17.26 0.36 -0.31
C GLU A 103 -17.32 -1.17 -0.07
N GLY A 104 -16.76 -1.64 1.04
CA GLY A 104 -16.64 -3.05 1.38
C GLY A 104 -15.25 -3.44 1.92
N PRO A 105 -14.96 -4.75 2.07
CA PRO A 105 -13.63 -5.21 2.48
C PRO A 105 -12.58 -4.83 1.42
N PRO A 106 -11.37 -4.40 1.83
CA PRO A 106 -10.32 -4.00 0.91
C PRO A 106 -9.98 -5.16 -0.04
N LYS A 107 -9.88 -4.89 -1.34
CA LYS A 107 -9.48 -5.87 -2.37
C LYS A 107 -8.09 -5.55 -2.95
N PRO A 108 -6.99 -5.77 -2.18
CA PRO A 108 -5.62 -5.59 -2.70
C PRO A 108 -5.37 -6.34 -4.01
N GLN A 109 -6.01 -7.50 -4.18
CA GLN A 109 -5.90 -8.37 -5.35
C GLN A 109 -6.32 -7.68 -6.66
N LEU A 110 -7.25 -6.72 -6.61
CA LEU A 110 -7.68 -5.95 -7.77
C LEU A 110 -6.82 -4.71 -7.98
N VAL A 111 -6.45 -4.04 -6.89
CA VAL A 111 -5.70 -2.78 -6.96
C VAL A 111 -4.25 -2.99 -7.38
N MET A 112 -3.59 -4.04 -6.89
CA MET A 112 -2.15 -4.25 -7.15
C MET A 112 -1.85 -4.49 -8.63
N PRO A 113 -2.55 -5.38 -9.36
CA PRO A 113 -2.31 -5.57 -10.79
C PRO A 113 -2.54 -4.28 -11.58
N ILE A 114 -3.59 -3.52 -11.27
CA ILE A 114 -3.91 -2.26 -11.96
C ILE A 114 -2.77 -1.24 -11.78
N VAL A 115 -2.29 -1.06 -10.55
CA VAL A 115 -1.25 -0.07 -10.25
C VAL A 115 0.08 -0.46 -10.89
N PHE A 116 0.53 -1.71 -10.71
CA PHE A 116 1.83 -2.12 -11.25
C PHE A 116 1.84 -2.31 -12.76
N GLY A 117 0.80 -2.92 -13.33
CA GLY A 117 0.70 -3.05 -14.79
C GLY A 117 0.44 -1.70 -15.47
N GLY A 118 -0.36 -0.83 -14.84
CA GLY A 118 -0.55 0.55 -15.28
C GLY A 118 0.77 1.34 -15.27
N ALA A 119 1.57 1.24 -14.22
CA ALA A 119 2.87 1.92 -14.13
C ALA A 119 3.82 1.53 -15.27
N VAL A 120 3.89 0.24 -15.63
CA VAL A 120 4.70 -0.23 -16.78
C VAL A 120 4.19 0.40 -18.08
N SER A 121 2.86 0.43 -18.27
CA SER A 121 2.23 1.00 -19.48
C SER A 121 2.46 2.51 -19.59
N ILE A 122 2.31 3.25 -18.49
CA ILE A 122 2.57 4.70 -18.45
C ILE A 122 4.05 4.99 -18.74
N THR A 123 4.97 4.21 -18.19
CA THR A 123 6.41 4.37 -18.45
C THR A 123 6.73 4.20 -19.94
N ALA A 124 6.13 3.20 -20.59
CA ALA A 124 6.26 2.99 -22.03
C ALA A 124 5.73 4.18 -22.84
N ILE A 125 4.56 4.71 -22.50
CA ILE A 125 3.96 5.87 -23.18
C ILE A 125 4.82 7.13 -22.99
N VAL A 126 5.27 7.38 -21.76
CA VAL A 126 6.17 8.52 -21.45
C VAL A 126 7.46 8.41 -22.28
N SER A 127 8.02 7.21 -22.45
CA SER A 127 9.20 6.99 -23.30
C SER A 127 8.94 7.32 -24.78
N VAL A 128 7.80 6.92 -25.33
CA VAL A 128 7.38 7.28 -26.71
C VAL A 128 7.27 8.80 -26.86
N ILE A 129 6.64 9.48 -25.90
CA ILE A 129 6.48 10.94 -25.92
C ILE A 129 7.84 11.65 -25.84
N GLN A 130 8.71 11.23 -24.92
CA GLN A 130 10.02 11.86 -24.71
C GLN A 130 10.94 11.68 -25.91
N THR A 131 10.92 10.50 -26.55
CA THR A 131 11.73 10.24 -27.74
C THR A 131 11.13 10.81 -29.03
N ARG A 132 9.87 11.27 -28.98
CA ARG A 132 9.08 11.71 -30.16
C ARG A 132 9.09 10.70 -31.30
N THR A 133 9.15 9.42 -30.97
CA THR A 133 9.14 8.33 -31.95
C THR A 133 7.72 7.80 -32.11
N VAL A 134 7.42 7.22 -33.27
CA VAL A 134 6.21 6.38 -33.42
C VAL A 134 6.51 5.03 -32.76
N GLY A 135 5.84 4.75 -31.65
CA GLY A 135 6.01 3.48 -30.93
C GLY A 135 5.78 2.29 -31.85
N ASN A 136 6.67 1.30 -31.84
CA ASN A 136 6.55 0.06 -32.61
C ASN A 136 5.20 -0.62 -32.30
N LEU A 137 4.56 -1.24 -33.29
CA LEU A 137 3.33 -2.01 -33.11
C LEU A 137 3.42 -2.98 -31.92
N TRP A 138 4.56 -3.65 -31.73
CA TRP A 138 4.78 -4.58 -30.62
C TRP A 138 4.70 -3.93 -29.24
N LEU A 139 5.04 -2.64 -29.12
CA LEU A 139 4.89 -1.89 -27.87
C LEU A 139 3.41 -1.78 -27.48
N TRP A 140 2.57 -1.43 -28.44
CA TRP A 140 1.12 -1.30 -28.24
C TRP A 140 0.47 -2.65 -27.96
N VAL A 141 0.92 -3.70 -28.65
CA VAL A 141 0.53 -5.09 -28.35
C VAL A 141 0.93 -5.46 -26.92
N GLY A 142 2.13 -5.09 -26.47
CA GLY A 142 2.58 -5.30 -25.10
C GLY A 142 1.69 -4.58 -24.07
N ILE A 143 1.36 -3.31 -24.31
CA ILE A 143 0.45 -2.54 -23.44
C ILE A 143 -0.94 -3.19 -23.39
N ALA A 144 -1.49 -3.58 -24.55
CA ALA A 144 -2.78 -4.30 -24.60
C ALA A 144 -2.71 -5.64 -23.85
N GLY A 145 -1.61 -6.38 -23.99
CA GLY A 145 -1.35 -7.62 -23.27
C GLY A 145 -1.27 -7.42 -21.75
N VAL A 146 -0.69 -6.31 -21.29
CA VAL A 146 -0.69 -5.94 -19.86
C VAL A 146 -2.12 -5.69 -19.38
N VAL A 147 -2.94 -4.95 -20.13
CA VAL A 147 -4.35 -4.71 -19.77
C VAL A 147 -5.11 -6.03 -19.65
N VAL A 148 -4.96 -6.95 -20.62
CA VAL A 148 -5.56 -8.28 -20.56
C VAL A 148 -5.06 -9.05 -19.34
N SER A 149 -3.76 -9.01 -19.06
CA SER A 149 -3.15 -9.69 -17.91
C SER A 149 -3.70 -9.15 -16.58
N ILE A 150 -3.87 -7.82 -16.45
CA ILE A 150 -4.47 -7.18 -15.28
C ILE A 150 -5.87 -7.74 -15.05
N VAL A 151 -6.71 -7.78 -16.10
CA VAL A 151 -8.08 -8.29 -16.01
C VAL A 151 -8.09 -9.76 -15.61
N LEU A 152 -7.27 -10.59 -16.25
CA LEU A 152 -7.20 -12.02 -15.94
C LEU A 152 -6.73 -12.27 -14.50
N VAL A 153 -5.70 -11.57 -14.04
CA VAL A 153 -5.21 -11.71 -12.66
C VAL A 153 -6.26 -11.22 -11.67
N ALA A 154 -6.85 -10.05 -11.88
CA ALA A 154 -7.85 -9.50 -10.98
C ALA A 154 -9.12 -10.37 -10.92
N ALA A 155 -9.55 -10.95 -12.04
CA ALA A 155 -10.73 -11.82 -12.10
C ALA A 155 -10.50 -13.20 -11.47
N ASN A 156 -9.29 -13.76 -11.59
CA ASN A 156 -9.00 -15.14 -11.17
C ASN A 156 -8.26 -15.23 -9.83
N THR A 157 -7.78 -14.12 -9.25
CA THR A 157 -7.15 -14.17 -7.92
C THR A 157 -8.21 -14.49 -6.85
N PRO A 158 -8.04 -15.56 -6.06
CA PRO A 158 -9.01 -15.93 -5.04
C PRO A 158 -9.21 -14.81 -4.03
N HIS A 159 -10.46 -14.39 -3.85
CA HIS A 159 -10.85 -13.42 -2.84
C HIS A 159 -11.05 -14.19 -1.54
N GLY A 160 -10.11 -14.06 -0.60
CA GLY A 160 -10.23 -14.71 0.71
C GLY A 160 -11.57 -14.37 1.35
N HIS A 161 -12.36 -15.39 1.68
CA HIS A 161 -13.61 -15.22 2.39
C HIS A 161 -13.36 -14.44 3.69
N PRO A 162 -14.18 -13.44 4.02
CA PRO A 162 -14.10 -12.81 5.33
C PRO A 162 -14.24 -13.90 6.41
N PRO A 163 -13.46 -13.86 7.50
CA PRO A 163 -13.62 -14.81 8.59
C PRO A 163 -15.08 -14.76 9.04
N LYS A 164 -15.73 -15.93 9.00
CA LYS A 164 -17.09 -16.12 9.49
C LYS A 164 -17.12 -15.54 10.91
N LYS A 165 -17.89 -14.47 11.11
CA LYS A 165 -18.23 -13.96 12.45
C LYS A 165 -18.54 -15.19 13.32
N PRO A 166 -17.85 -15.44 14.44
CA PRO A 166 -18.29 -16.44 15.38
C PRO A 166 -19.74 -16.10 15.71
N GLY A 167 -20.62 -16.97 15.25
CA GLY A 167 -22.05 -16.83 15.48
C GLY A 167 -22.27 -16.74 16.98
N ALA A 168 -23.23 -15.90 17.35
CA ALA A 168 -23.97 -16.06 18.57
C ALA A 168 -24.35 -17.54 18.70
N THR A 169 -23.70 -18.23 19.62
CA THR A 169 -24.31 -19.38 20.27
C THR A 169 -24.76 -18.86 21.63
N GLU A 170 -26.06 -18.93 21.85
CA GLU A 170 -26.71 -18.73 23.13
C GLU A 170 -25.95 -19.43 24.26
N GLY A 171 -25.81 -18.68 25.33
CA GLY A 171 -25.38 -19.13 26.64
C GLY A 171 -25.95 -18.17 27.66
N GLU A 172 -27.28 -18.08 27.74
CA GLU A 172 -27.95 -17.74 28.98
C GLU A 172 -27.44 -18.71 30.06
N SER A 173 -26.55 -18.24 30.92
CA SER A 173 -26.50 -18.57 32.34
C SER A 173 -25.28 -17.89 32.94
N HIS A 174 -25.48 -16.69 33.47
CA HIS A 174 -25.04 -16.40 34.82
C HIS A 174 -25.87 -15.22 35.32
N ALA A 175 -26.89 -15.59 36.06
CA ALA A 175 -27.69 -14.71 36.88
C ALA A 175 -26.82 -13.93 37.88
N SER A 176 -27.29 -12.70 38.15
CA SER A 176 -27.30 -12.04 39.45
C SER A 176 -25.96 -11.73 40.13
N ALA A 177 -25.60 -10.45 40.17
CA ALA A 177 -25.54 -9.69 41.43
C ALA A 177 -24.96 -8.28 41.20
N GLY A 178 -25.66 -7.27 41.70
CA GLY A 178 -25.01 -6.04 42.18
C GLY A 178 -25.21 -4.77 41.36
N ALA A 179 -26.46 -4.34 41.15
CA ALA A 179 -26.75 -2.91 40.95
C ALA A 179 -28.00 -2.56 41.77
N MET A 180 -27.79 -2.10 43.01
CA MET A 180 -28.83 -1.45 43.80
C MET A 180 -28.38 -0.02 44.06
N THR A 181 -28.97 0.91 43.32
CA THR A 181 -28.96 2.34 43.57
C THR A 181 -29.76 2.66 44.84
N PRO A 182 -29.39 3.69 45.61
CA PRO A 182 -30.18 4.21 46.73
C PRO A 182 -31.31 5.12 46.23
N ASP A 183 -32.14 5.57 47.18
CA ASP A 183 -33.23 6.58 47.12
C ASP A 183 -34.64 5.94 47.17
N SER A 184 -35.20 5.73 48.36
CA SER A 184 -35.99 6.69 49.18
C SER A 184 -37.35 7.03 48.58
N GLU A 185 -38.44 6.47 49.12
CA GLU A 185 -39.61 7.23 49.61
C GLU A 185 -40.59 6.32 50.39
N SER A 186 -41.15 6.90 51.46
CA SER A 186 -42.23 6.44 52.34
C SER A 186 -43.52 6.06 51.56
N THR A 187 -44.44 5.18 52.00
CA THR A 187 -45.28 5.28 53.22
C THR A 187 -46.28 4.11 53.24
N HIS A 188 -46.71 3.71 54.46
CA HIS A 188 -48.04 3.21 54.86
C HIS A 188 -48.41 1.70 54.95
N ALA A 189 -48.61 1.28 56.22
CA ALA A 189 -49.59 0.36 56.83
C ALA A 189 -49.63 -1.13 56.36
N SER A 190 -49.77 -2.17 57.20
CA SER A 190 -50.63 -2.33 58.38
C SER A 190 -50.23 -3.61 59.16
N HIS A 191 -50.35 -3.57 60.49
CA HIS A 191 -50.70 -4.61 61.47
C HIS A 191 -49.87 -4.53 62.75
#